data_AF-A0A024V541-F1
#
_entry.id   AF-A0A024V541-F1
#
_cell.length_a   1.000
_cell.length_b   1.000
_cell.length_c   1.000
_cell.angle_alpha   90.00
_cell.angle_beta   90.00
_cell.angle_gamma   90.00
#
_symmetry.space_group_name_H-M   'P 1'
#
loop_
_entity.id
_entity.type
_entity.pdbx_description
1 polymer ?
#
loop_
_entity_poly.entity_id
_entity_poly.type
_entity_poly.pdbx_seq_one_letter_code
_entity_poly.pdbx_strand_id
1 'polypeptide(L)' 'MMIVNLTMEKVKIINQEKPRDKWTYLAVRDYERNEIIGHWTMVYDEGFEIRLNGSKYFAFFKYERKSNAHCPTSIEGKH' A
#
# COMPACT_ATOMS: atom_id res chain seq x y z
N MET A 1 -18.72 -12.19 0.05
CA MET A 1 -17.33 -11.82 0.35
C MET A 1 -16.79 -11.13 -0.90
N MET A 2 -16.31 -9.89 -0.82
CA MET A 2 -15.77 -9.17 -1.98
C MET A 2 -14.25 -9.36 -2.01
N ILE A 3 -13.72 -9.89 -3.10
CA ILE A 3 -12.28 -10.09 -3.32
C ILE A 3 -11.79 -8.92 -4.18
N VAL A 4 -10.70 -8.31 -3.76
CA VAL A 4 -10.12 -7.15 -4.44
C VAL A 4 -8.66 -7.39 -4.77
N ASN A 5 -8.21 -6.83 -5.89
CA ASN A 5 -6.82 -6.85 -6.31
C ASN A 5 -6.20 -5.46 -6.10
N LEU A 6 -5.11 -5.41 -5.34
CA LEU A 6 -4.25 -4.24 -5.27
C LEU A 6 -3.27 -4.31 -6.45
N THR A 7 -3.37 -3.37 -7.37
CA THR A 7 -2.54 -3.36 -8.59
C THR A 7 -1.51 -2.24 -8.57
N MET A 8 -0.55 -2.26 -9.49
CA MET A 8 0.44 -1.19 -9.68
C MET A 8 0.03 -0.15 -10.73
N GLU A 9 -1.22 -0.19 -11.21
CA GLU A 9 -1.74 0.78 -12.16
C GLU A 9 -1.95 2.14 -11.49
N LYS A 10 -1.33 3.19 -12.01
CA LYS A 10 -1.45 4.54 -11.45
C LYS A 10 -2.83 5.14 -11.75
N VAL A 11 -3.45 5.70 -10.72
CA VAL A 11 -4.71 6.45 -10.83
C VAL A 11 -4.51 7.91 -10.43
N LYS A 12 -5.13 8.82 -11.18
CA LYS A 12 -5.13 10.24 -10.86
C LYS A 12 -6.28 10.54 -9.90
N ILE A 13 -5.96 10.97 -8.68
CA ILE A 13 -6.96 11.43 -7.73
C ILE A 13 -7.01 12.96 -7.78
N ILE A 14 -8.16 13.49 -8.16
CA ILE A 14 -8.48 14.91 -8.11
C ILE A 14 -8.95 15.27 -6.70
N ASN A 15 -8.63 16.49 -6.24
CA ASN A 15 -9.04 17.05 -4.94
C ASN A 15 -8.45 16.39 -3.69
N GLN A 16 -7.18 15.95 -3.76
CA GLN A 16 -6.43 15.58 -2.56
C GLN A 16 -6.04 16.81 -1.74
N GLU A 17 -6.24 16.73 -0.42
CA GLU A 17 -5.77 17.75 0.50
C GLU A 17 -4.24 17.74 0.59
N LYS A 18 -3.62 18.93 0.64
CA LYS A 18 -2.17 19.04 0.86
C LYS A 18 -1.82 18.48 2.25
N PRO A 19 -0.68 17.76 2.39
CA PRO A 19 0.38 17.52 1.42
C PRO A 19 0.22 16.22 0.58
N ARG A 20 -0.94 15.58 0.61
CA ARG A 20 -1.18 14.27 -0.02
C ARG A 20 -1.46 14.35 -1.52
N ASP A 21 -1.49 15.56 -2.07
CA ASP A 21 -1.60 15.84 -3.51
C ASP A 21 -0.39 15.32 -4.31
N LYS A 22 0.76 15.12 -3.66
CA LYS A 22 1.98 14.59 -4.29
C LYS A 22 2.12 13.07 -4.24
N TRP A 23 1.18 12.38 -3.58
CA TRP A 23 1.30 10.94 -3.36
C TRP A 23 0.95 10.16 -4.62
N THR A 24 1.57 8.99 -4.78
CA THR A 24 1.22 8.07 -5.86
C THR A 24 0.06 7.19 -5.42
N TYR A 25 -1.03 7.25 -6.16
CA TYR A 25 -2.20 6.40 -5.95
C TYR A 25 -2.26 5.31 -7.01
N LEU A 26 -2.62 4.11 -6.58
CA LEU A 26 -2.66 2.90 -7.39
C LEU A 26 -4.07 2.29 -7.38
N ALA A 27 -4.46 1.59 -8.45
CA ALA A 27 -5.82 1.09 -8.60
C ALA A 27 -6.10 -0.12 -7.69
N VAL A 28 -7.26 -0.07 -7.04
CA VAL A 28 -7.91 -1.24 -6.43
C VAL A 28 -8.94 -1.74 -7.44
N ARG A 29 -8.83 -3.01 -7.84
CA ARG A 29 -9.74 -3.63 -8.80
C ARG A 29 -10.65 -4.66 -8.16
N ASP A 30 -11.86 -4.75 -8.69
CA ASP A 30 -12.71 -5.91 -8.49
C ASP A 30 -12.05 -7.14 -9.11
N TYR A 31 -11.99 -8.24 -8.37
CA TYR A 31 -11.32 -9.46 -8.84
C TYR A 31 -12.02 -10.08 -10.07
N GLU A 32 -13.36 -10.09 -10.09
CA GLU A 32 -14.15 -10.77 -11.11
C GLU A 32 -14.30 -9.90 -12.37
N ARG A 33 -14.62 -8.61 -12.18
CA ARG A 33 -14.95 -7.69 -13.28
C ARG A 33 -13.73 -6.96 -13.82
N ASN A 34 -12.60 -7.01 -13.11
CA ASN A 34 -11.38 -6.26 -13.43
C ASN A 34 -11.62 -4.73 -13.54
N GLU A 35 -12.70 -4.24 -12.93
CA GLU A 35 -13.08 -2.83 -12.89
C GLU A 35 -12.35 -2.12 -11.75
N ILE A 36 -11.96 -0.86 -11.94
CA ILE A 36 -11.38 -0.05 -10.87
C ILE A 36 -12.50 0.39 -9.93
N ILE A 37 -12.43 -0.07 -8.68
CA ILE A 37 -13.44 0.18 -7.64
C ILE A 37 -12.92 1.06 -6.50
N GLY A 38 -11.63 1.40 -6.52
CA GLY A 38 -11.02 2.24 -5.50
C GLY A 38 -9.56 2.53 -5.80
N HIS A 39 -8.85 3.02 -4.78
CA HIS A 39 -7.43 3.32 -4.89
C HIS A 39 -6.70 3.04 -3.58
N TRP A 40 -5.41 2.73 -3.68
CA TRP A 40 -4.55 2.49 -2.54
C TRP A 40 -3.22 3.25 -2.69
N THR A 41 -2.55 3.48 -1.58
CA THR A 41 -1.26 4.16 -1.55
C THR A 41 -0.40 3.65 -0.40
N MET A 42 0.92 3.69 -0.58
CA MET A 42 1.88 3.43 0.48
C MET A 42 1.93 4.64 1.43
N VAL A 43 1.94 4.37 2.72
CA VAL A 43 2.19 5.37 3.76
C VAL A 43 3.65 5.21 4.15
N TYR A 44 4.52 5.97 3.46
CA TYR A 44 5.97 5.81 3.53
C TYR A 44 6.39 4.35 3.29
N ASP A 45 7.20 3.79 4.18
CA ASP A 45 7.62 2.38 4.24
C ASP A 45 6.95 1.60 5.39
N GLU A 46 6.10 2.25 6.17
CA GLU A 46 5.51 1.68 7.39
C GLU A 46 4.23 0.90 7.13
N GLY A 47 3.48 1.26 6.09
CA GLY A 47 2.15 0.68 5.85
C GLY A 47 1.48 1.15 4.56
N PHE A 48 0.17 0.96 4.51
CA PHE A 48 -0.65 1.31 3.35
C PHE A 48 -2.05 1.79 3.75
N GLU A 49 -2.64 2.64 2.89
CA GLU A 49 -4.02 3.11 2.98
C GLU A 49 -4.80 2.61 1.75
N ILE A 50 -5.97 2.00 1.96
CA ILE A 50 -6.93 1.62 0.91
C ILE A 50 -8.19 2.47 1.07
N ARG A 51 -8.65 3.06 -0.03
CA ARG A 51 -9.98 3.68 -0.13
C ARG A 51 -10.86 2.89 -1.07
N LEU A 52 -11.97 2.40 -0.54
CA LEU A 52 -12.90 1.53 -1.26
C LEU A 52 -14.32 1.79 -0.75
N ASN A 53 -15.27 2.03 -1.66
CA ASN A 53 -16.69 2.28 -1.34
C ASN A 53 -16.90 3.33 -0.23
N GLY A 54 -16.15 4.44 -0.29
CA GLY A 54 -16.22 5.52 0.72
C GLY A 54 -15.58 5.18 2.07
N SER A 55 -15.16 3.93 2.29
CA SER A 55 -14.44 3.51 3.49
C SER A 55 -12.94 3.67 3.32
N LYS A 56 -12.26 3.97 4.43
CA LYS A 56 -10.80 4.12 4.50
C LYS A 56 -10.23 3.06 5.44
N TYR A 57 -9.34 2.23 4.93
CA TYR A 57 -8.64 1.20 5.67
C TYR A 57 -7.16 1.57 5.74
N PHE A 58 -6.56 1.45 6.93
CA PHE A 58 -5.15 1.73 7.14
C PHE A 58 -4.54 0.63 8.00
N ALA A 59 -3.36 0.16 7.60
CA ALA A 59 -2.62 -0.85 8.34
C ALA A 59 -1.12 -0.62 8.22
N PHE A 60 -0.41 -0.93 9.30
CA PHE A 60 1.05 -1.04 9.30
C PHE A 60 1.49 -2.44 8.87
N PHE A 61 2.64 -2.54 8.24
CA PHE A 61 3.26 -3.84 7.99
C PHE A 61 3.65 -4.49 9.31
N LYS A 62 3.24 -5.75 9.47
CA LYS A 62 3.65 -6.55 10.62
C LYS A 62 5.16 -6.78 10.53
N TYR A 63 5.89 -6.32 11.54
CA TYR A 63 7.29 -6.69 11.75
C TYR A 63 7.44 -7.42 13.07
N GLU A 64 8.40 -8.34 13.13
CA GLU A 64 8.78 -9.03 14.36
C GLU A 64 10.19 -8.62 14.73
N ARG A 65 10.34 -7.97 15.89
CA ARG A 65 11.65 -7.58 16.40
C ARG A 65 12.39 -8.84 16.85
N LYS A 66 13.31 -9.32 16.03
CA LYS A 66 14.24 -10.38 16.45
C LYS A 66 15.10 -9.83 17.61
N SER A 67 15.23 -10.61 18.67
CA SER A 67 16.12 -10.28 19.79
C SER A 67 17.56 -10.16 19.25
N ASN A 68 18.32 -9.19 19.77
CA ASN A 68 19.69 -8.83 19.35
C ASN A 68 20.72 -9.97 19.45
N ALA A 69 20.33 -11.19 19.83
CA ALA A 69 21.24 -12.33 19.91
C ALA A 69 21.75 -12.76 18.53
N HIS A 70 21.00 -12.54 17.45
CA HIS A 70 21.39 -12.93 16.08
C HIS A 70 20.88 -11.87 15.08
N CYS A 71 21.51 -10.70 15.04
CA CYS A 71 21.36 -9.82 13.87
C CYS A 71 21.98 -10.56 12.68
N PRO A 72 21.21 -10.88 11.62
CA PRO A 72 21.81 -11.40 10.40
C PRO A 72 22.83 -10.37 9.91
N THR A 73 24.03 -10.82 9.58
CA THR A 73 25.08 -9.97 9.00
C THR A 73 24.52 -9.22 7.80
N SER A 74 24.85 -7.93 7.67
CA SER A 74 24.42 -7.10 6.55
C SER A 74 24.62 -7.84 5.23
N ILE A 75 23.58 -7.88 4.41
CA ILE A 75 23.61 -8.51 3.08
C ILE A 75 24.28 -7.55 2.06
N GLU A 76 24.57 -6.31 2.45
CA GLU A 76 25.41 -5.41 1.65
C GLU A 76 26.87 -5.87 1.71
N GLY A 77 27.30 -6.60 0.67
CA GLY A 77 28.72 -6.85 0.44
C GLY A 77 29.12 -8.21 -0.15
N LYS A 78 28.20 -9.07 -0.60
CA LYS A 78 28.59 -10.25 -1.39
C LYS A 78 28.43 -9.98 -2.89
N HIS A 79 29.49 -9.39 -3.44
CA HIS A 79 29.78 -9.36 -4.88
C HIS A 79 30.29 -10.73 -5.35
#